data_AF-A0A934IMY8-F1
#
_entry.id   AF-A0A934IMY8-F1
#
_cell.length_a   1.000
_cell.length_b   1.000
_cell.length_c   1.000
_cell.angle_alpha   90.00
_cell.angle_beta   90.00
_cell.angle_gamma   90.00
#
_symmetry.space_group_name_H-M   'P 1'
#
loop_
_entity.id
_entity.type
_entity.pdbx_description
1 polymer ?
#
loop_
_entity_poly.entity_id
_entity_poly.type
_entity_poly.pdbx_seq_one_letter_code
_entity_poly.pdbx_strand_id
1 'polypeptide(L)'
;MGMSRAPSLRRVDAVLNSHLQHAWRRAGIERLDPYLSIEREQRVFTLICGCDPTPQGKYFTWLSAWRRRWWTDYGLRTCCGMAEMDRLSSGLRHFHDVRPHLPMEMRDINRLETVDELLCAENRLTVLGARSLRKAERDQAYAESELLFDDEHWKLVRLKSQAAARWWGMGTRWCTSARFNNQFELYARRGPLMVLMTPSDRYQLAVGSGEFRNSSDAQANIEVVLRGAPAALRWMVADCLSRA
;
A
#
# COMPACT_ATOMS: atom_id res chain seq x y z
N MET A 1 -15.97 12.52 48.69
CA MET A 1 -14.68 12.42 47.98
C MET A 1 -14.76 11.26 46.99
N GLY A 2 -15.05 11.54 45.72
CA GLY A 2 -15.05 10.51 44.69
C GLY A 2 -13.63 10.33 44.16
N MET A 3 -13.04 9.16 44.38
CA MET A 3 -11.76 8.80 43.78
C MET A 3 -11.95 8.65 42.27
N SER A 4 -11.47 9.63 41.50
CA SER A 4 -11.40 9.52 40.04
C SER A 4 -10.54 8.33 39.67
N ARG A 5 -11.15 7.31 39.05
CA ARG A 5 -10.41 6.19 38.44
C ARG A 5 -9.43 6.78 37.43
N ALA A 6 -8.16 6.42 37.56
CA ALA A 6 -7.13 6.76 36.58
C ALA A 6 -7.64 6.37 35.18
N PRO A 7 -7.47 7.22 34.15
CA PRO A 7 -7.89 6.88 32.80
C PRO A 7 -7.19 5.58 32.41
N SER A 8 -7.96 4.60 31.94
CA SER A 8 -7.40 3.35 31.47
C SER A 8 -6.39 3.66 30.37
N LEU A 9 -5.13 3.29 30.60
CA LEU A 9 -4.07 3.38 29.59
C LEU A 9 -4.60 2.75 28.30
N ARG A 10 -4.63 3.52 27.22
CA ARG A 10 -5.01 2.97 25.92
C ARG A 10 -4.00 1.88 25.57
N ARG A 11 -4.43 0.85 24.83
CA ARG A 11 -3.54 -0.26 24.41
C ARG A 11 -2.21 0.24 23.81
N VAL A 12 -2.27 1.37 23.11
CA VAL A 12 -1.12 2.09 22.56
C VAL A 12 -0.12 2.51 23.64
N ASP A 13 -0.60 3.08 24.73
CA ASP A 13 0.23 3.56 25.84
C ASP A 13 0.95 2.39 26.53
N ALA A 14 0.28 1.24 26.66
CA ALA A 14 0.89 0.05 27.24
C ALA A 14 2.02 -0.50 26.37
N VAL A 15 1.83 -0.58 25.04
CA VAL A 15 2.88 -1.03 24.11
C VAL A 15 4.05 -0.06 24.09
N LEU A 16 3.77 1.25 24.03
CA LEU A 16 4.81 2.29 24.06
C LEU A 16 5.61 2.23 25.36
N ASN A 17 4.96 2.17 26.52
CA ASN A 17 5.65 2.09 27.81
C ASN A 17 6.54 0.84 27.90
N SER A 18 6.02 -0.33 27.49
CA SER A 18 6.83 -1.56 27.43
C SER A 18 8.03 -1.39 26.50
N HIS A 19 7.82 -0.79 25.32
CA HIS A 19 8.88 -0.53 24.36
C HIS A 19 9.98 0.39 24.92
N LEU A 20 9.60 1.48 25.57
CA LEU A 20 10.55 2.43 26.19
C LEU A 20 11.32 1.82 27.37
N GLN A 21 10.71 0.90 28.14
CA GLN A 21 11.45 0.12 29.14
C GLN A 21 12.52 -0.77 28.53
N HIS A 22 12.25 -1.36 27.35
CA HIS A 22 13.29 -2.08 26.61
C HIS A 22 14.37 -1.15 26.08
N ALA A 23 14.01 0.04 25.59
CA ALA A 23 14.96 1.05 25.16
C ALA A 23 15.88 1.52 26.31
N TRP A 24 15.33 1.77 27.50
CA TRP A 24 16.11 2.09 28.72
C TRP A 24 17.20 1.03 28.97
N ARG A 25 16.79 -0.24 28.99
CA ARG A 25 17.72 -1.36 29.24
C ARG A 25 18.78 -1.46 28.15
N ARG A 26 18.39 -1.30 26.88
CA ARG A 26 19.32 -1.35 25.75
C ARG A 26 20.33 -0.19 25.79
N ALA A 27 19.90 1.01 26.16
CA ALA A 27 20.79 2.15 26.36
C ALA A 27 21.87 1.87 27.40
N GLY A 28 21.51 1.22 28.51
CA GLY A 28 22.49 0.78 29.52
C GLY A 28 23.52 -0.20 28.96
N ILE A 29 23.09 -1.18 28.16
CA ILE A 29 23.98 -2.15 27.50
C ILE A 29 24.94 -1.45 26.52
N GLU A 30 24.42 -0.50 25.73
CA GLU A 30 25.19 0.26 24.74
C GLU A 30 25.97 1.45 25.37
N ARG A 31 25.94 1.62 26.70
CA ARG A 31 26.57 2.73 27.45
C ARG A 31 26.16 4.12 26.95
N LEU A 32 24.89 4.27 26.61
CA LEU A 32 24.27 5.52 26.17
C LEU A 32 23.56 6.20 27.35
N ASP A 33 23.34 7.52 27.24
CA ASP A 33 22.43 8.25 28.12
C ASP A 33 21.01 7.67 28.02
N PRO A 34 20.44 7.08 29.11
CA PRO A 34 19.13 6.43 29.05
C PRO A 34 17.97 7.40 28.82
N TYR A 35 18.02 8.60 29.37
CA TYR A 35 16.95 9.59 29.26
C TYR A 35 16.85 10.11 27.83
N LEU A 36 17.98 10.51 27.25
CA LEU A 36 18.03 10.97 25.87
C LEU A 36 17.67 9.85 24.88
N SER A 37 18.05 8.60 25.20
CA SER A 37 17.73 7.44 24.36
C SER A 37 16.22 7.16 24.32
N ILE A 38 15.53 7.28 25.45
CA ILE A 38 14.09 7.08 25.54
C ILE A 38 13.32 8.20 24.87
N GLU A 39 13.73 9.44 25.07
CA GLU A 39 13.09 10.58 24.41
C GLU A 39 13.15 10.45 22.88
N ARG A 40 14.33 10.06 22.36
CA ARG A 40 14.52 9.79 20.93
C ARG A 40 13.70 8.60 20.46
N GLU A 41 13.76 7.49 21.17
CA GLU A 41 13.04 6.27 20.77
C GLU A 41 11.53 6.47 20.84
N GLN A 42 11.01 7.28 21.76
CA GLN A 42 9.59 7.64 21.78
C GLN A 42 9.17 8.29 20.46
N ARG A 43 9.94 9.28 19.98
CA ARG A 43 9.64 9.96 18.70
C ARG A 43 9.76 9.00 17.52
N VAL A 44 10.83 8.19 17.48
CA VAL A 44 11.05 7.20 16.39
C VAL A 44 9.95 6.15 16.38
N PHE A 45 9.60 5.58 17.54
CA PHE A 45 8.57 4.55 17.62
C PHE A 45 7.18 5.10 17.30
N THR A 46 6.88 6.36 17.64
CA THR A 46 5.65 7.03 17.17
C THR A 46 5.59 7.12 15.65
N LEU A 47 6.71 7.44 14.97
CA LEU A 47 6.77 7.43 13.50
C LEU A 47 6.58 6.03 12.93
N ILE A 48 7.21 5.01 13.54
CA ILE A 48 7.05 3.60 13.15
C ILE A 48 5.60 3.12 13.29
N CYS A 49 4.91 3.52 14.38
CA CYS A 49 3.49 3.23 14.56
C CYS A 49 2.62 3.84 13.44
N GLY A 50 3.06 4.91 12.77
CA GLY A 50 2.39 5.46 11.59
C GLY A 50 2.36 4.53 10.37
N CYS A 51 3.17 3.46 10.36
CA CYS A 51 3.13 2.42 9.33
C CYS A 51 1.97 1.42 9.52
N ASP A 52 1.28 1.43 10.66
CA ASP A 52 0.15 0.53 10.89
C ASP A 52 -1.05 0.97 10.02
N PRO A 53 -1.56 0.12 9.11
CA PRO A 53 -2.72 0.46 8.27
C PRO A 53 -4.03 0.54 9.05
N THR A 54 -4.05 0.15 10.33
CA THR A 54 -5.25 0.16 11.18
C THR A 54 -5.23 1.35 12.15
N PRO A 55 -6.32 2.12 12.26
CA PRO A 55 -6.37 3.25 13.18
C PRO A 55 -6.34 2.83 14.66
N GLN A 56 -6.62 1.56 14.97
CA GLN A 56 -6.56 1.02 16.33
C GLN A 56 -5.18 0.47 16.73
N GLY A 57 -4.18 0.51 15.85
CA GLY A 57 -2.82 0.06 16.17
C GLY A 57 -2.72 -1.45 16.40
N LYS A 58 -3.37 -2.25 15.55
CA LYS A 58 -3.43 -3.71 15.66
C LYS A 58 -2.05 -4.37 15.65
N TYR A 59 -1.08 -3.75 14.99
CA TYR A 59 0.27 -4.27 14.75
C TYR A 59 1.34 -3.62 15.61
N PHE A 60 1.00 -2.73 16.55
CA PHE A 60 1.98 -2.03 17.39
C PHE A 60 2.90 -2.97 18.20
N THR A 61 2.37 -4.08 18.70
CA THR A 61 3.18 -5.08 19.41
C THR A 61 4.22 -5.72 18.48
N TRP A 62 3.83 -6.01 17.25
CA TRP A 62 4.74 -6.55 16.23
C TRP A 62 5.80 -5.53 15.83
N LEU A 63 5.39 -4.27 15.60
CA LEU A 63 6.30 -3.15 15.31
C LEU A 63 7.33 -2.95 16.41
N SER A 64 6.91 -3.05 17.68
CA SER A 64 7.82 -2.99 18.83
C SER A 64 8.83 -4.15 18.80
N ALA A 65 8.39 -5.38 18.50
CA ALA A 65 9.29 -6.52 18.36
C ALA A 65 10.26 -6.35 17.18
N TRP A 66 9.77 -5.91 16.03
CA TRP A 66 10.57 -5.62 14.84
C TRP A 66 11.63 -4.55 15.12
N ARG A 67 11.26 -3.42 15.73
CA ARG A 67 12.21 -2.36 16.11
C ARG A 67 13.23 -2.82 17.14
N ARG A 68 12.85 -3.70 18.07
CA ARG A 68 13.79 -4.31 19.02
C ARG A 68 14.81 -5.22 18.34
N ARG A 69 14.41 -5.99 17.31
CA ARG A 69 15.36 -6.77 16.49
C ARG A 69 16.32 -5.84 15.76
N TRP A 70 15.83 -4.73 15.22
CA TRP A 70 16.68 -3.72 14.58
C TRP A 70 17.79 -3.18 15.51
N TRP A 71 17.50 -2.95 16.79
CA TRP A 71 18.54 -2.51 17.74
C TRP A 71 19.64 -3.54 17.94
N THR A 72 19.32 -4.84 17.84
CA THR A 72 20.31 -5.92 17.95
C THR A 72 21.32 -5.84 16.82
N ASP A 73 20.83 -5.60 15.59
CA ASP A 73 21.66 -5.63 14.38
C ASP A 73 22.38 -4.29 14.13
N TYR A 74 21.74 -3.17 14.45
CA TYR A 74 22.19 -1.84 14.06
C TYR A 74 22.43 -0.87 15.22
N GLY A 75 22.08 -1.26 16.45
CA GLY A 75 22.15 -0.39 17.63
C GLY A 75 20.94 0.52 17.82
N LEU A 76 20.74 1.00 19.05
CA LEU A 76 19.56 1.78 19.46
C LEU A 76 19.45 3.12 18.72
N ARG A 77 20.59 3.79 18.46
CA ARG A 77 20.62 5.12 17.83
C ARG A 77 20.39 5.11 16.32
N THR A 78 20.45 3.95 15.68
CA THR A 78 20.31 3.86 14.23
C THR A 78 18.84 3.98 13.84
N CYS A 79 18.52 5.05 13.11
CA CYS A 79 17.19 5.29 12.56
C CYS A 79 16.94 4.43 11.32
N CYS A 80 15.68 4.04 11.11
CA CYS A 80 15.23 3.47 9.86
C CYS A 80 15.21 4.56 8.79
N GLY A 81 15.85 4.31 7.63
CA GLY A 81 15.76 5.22 6.49
C GLY A 81 14.36 5.26 5.89
N MET A 82 14.07 6.28 5.07
CA MET A 82 12.75 6.43 4.42
C MET A 82 12.34 5.20 3.61
N ALA A 83 13.27 4.62 2.84
CA ALA A 83 13.00 3.42 2.05
C ALA A 83 12.57 2.22 2.89
N GLU A 84 13.14 2.05 4.09
CA GLU A 84 12.76 0.95 4.97
C GLU A 84 11.40 1.20 5.62
N MET A 85 11.09 2.45 5.97
CA MET A 85 9.77 2.84 6.47
C MET A 85 8.67 2.62 5.42
N ASP A 86 8.96 2.93 4.15
CA ASP A 86 8.03 2.69 3.04
C ASP A 86 7.78 1.20 2.82
N ARG A 87 8.84 0.38 2.87
CA ARG A 87 8.74 -1.09 2.80
C ARG A 87 7.93 -1.64 3.98
N LEU A 88 8.18 -1.16 5.18
CA LEU A 88 7.46 -1.57 6.38
C LEU A 88 5.96 -1.25 6.30
N SER A 89 5.62 -0.01 5.93
CA SER A 89 4.24 0.43 5.72
C SER A 89 3.54 -0.41 4.64
N SER A 90 4.22 -0.62 3.52
CA SER A 90 3.76 -1.46 2.41
C SER A 90 3.53 -2.91 2.83
N GLY A 91 4.47 -3.50 3.58
CA GLY A 91 4.39 -4.88 4.06
C GLY A 91 3.23 -5.07 5.03
N LEU A 92 3.04 -4.17 6.00
CA LEU A 92 1.93 -4.25 6.94
C LEU A 92 0.58 -4.12 6.27
N ARG A 93 0.43 -3.17 5.32
CA ARG A 93 -0.78 -3.04 4.51
C ARG A 93 -1.06 -4.31 3.72
N HIS A 94 -0.06 -4.81 3.03
CA HIS A 94 -0.20 -6.03 2.24
C HIS A 94 -0.60 -7.24 3.09
N PHE A 95 0.06 -7.46 4.22
CA PHE A 95 -0.33 -8.52 5.14
C PHE A 95 -1.75 -8.30 5.68
N HIS A 96 -2.15 -7.07 6.00
CA HIS A 96 -3.50 -6.76 6.45
C HIS A 96 -4.57 -7.20 5.44
N ASP A 97 -4.34 -6.91 4.16
CA ASP A 97 -5.26 -7.21 3.07
C ASP A 97 -5.30 -8.73 2.76
N VAL A 98 -4.15 -9.41 2.82
CA VAL A 98 -4.06 -10.86 2.55
C VAL A 98 -4.54 -11.71 3.73
N ARG A 99 -4.39 -11.22 4.97
CA ARG A 99 -4.65 -11.97 6.20
C ARG A 99 -6.03 -12.66 6.27
N PRO A 100 -7.16 -12.03 5.86
CA PRO A 100 -8.47 -12.69 5.86
C PRO A 100 -8.54 -13.93 4.97
N HIS A 101 -7.68 -14.02 3.96
CA HIS A 101 -7.64 -15.09 2.96
C HIS A 101 -6.63 -16.20 3.29
N LEU A 102 -5.74 -15.96 4.25
CA LEU A 102 -4.79 -16.96 4.74
C LEU A 102 -5.49 -18.08 5.53
N PRO A 103 -4.91 -19.29 5.55
CA PRO A 103 -5.25 -20.33 6.53
C PRO A 103 -5.17 -19.78 7.95
N MET A 104 -6.04 -20.26 8.85
CA MET A 104 -6.21 -19.69 10.19
C MET A 104 -4.88 -19.64 10.97
N GLU A 105 -4.10 -20.69 10.88
CA GLU A 105 -2.77 -20.86 11.48
C GLU A 105 -1.73 -19.87 10.95
N MET A 106 -1.90 -19.31 9.74
CA MET A 106 -0.99 -18.35 9.14
C MET A 106 -1.42 -16.88 9.34
N ARG A 107 -2.55 -16.62 10.03
CA ARG A 107 -3.08 -15.26 10.26
C ARG A 107 -2.41 -14.50 11.40
N ASP A 108 -1.58 -15.17 12.18
CA ASP A 108 -0.81 -14.56 13.27
C ASP A 108 0.45 -13.89 12.70
N ILE A 109 0.49 -12.56 12.80
CA ILE A 109 1.61 -11.76 12.31
C ILE A 109 2.92 -12.08 13.04
N ASN A 110 2.87 -12.57 14.29
CA ASN A 110 4.07 -12.89 15.05
C ASN A 110 4.86 -14.08 14.48
N ARG A 111 4.32 -14.78 13.47
CA ARG A 111 5.02 -15.81 12.68
C ARG A 111 5.86 -15.24 11.55
N LEU A 112 5.81 -13.93 11.33
CA LEU A 112 6.57 -13.21 10.32
C LEU A 112 7.52 -12.29 11.11
N GLU A 113 8.82 -12.41 10.93
CA GLU A 113 9.79 -11.62 11.67
C GLU A 113 10.30 -10.43 10.85
N THR A 114 10.30 -10.58 9.52
CA THR A 114 10.88 -9.61 8.60
C THR A 114 9.82 -8.89 7.77
N VAL A 115 10.19 -7.72 7.24
CA VAL A 115 9.33 -6.98 6.30
C VAL A 115 9.14 -7.78 5.01
N ASP A 116 10.16 -8.50 4.56
CA ASP A 116 10.07 -9.34 3.35
C ASP A 116 9.03 -10.47 3.49
N GLU A 117 8.95 -11.09 4.66
CA GLU A 117 7.89 -12.08 4.92
C GLU A 117 6.49 -11.48 4.91
N LEU A 118 6.32 -10.23 5.36
CA LEU A 118 5.06 -9.51 5.23
C LEU A 118 4.74 -9.24 3.76
N LEU A 119 5.73 -8.79 2.98
CA LEU A 119 5.59 -8.46 1.56
C LEU A 119 5.26 -9.70 0.69
N CYS A 120 5.67 -10.88 1.13
CA CYS A 120 5.46 -12.17 0.46
C CYS A 120 4.38 -13.03 1.13
N ALA A 121 3.54 -12.46 2.00
CA ALA A 121 2.53 -13.21 2.75
C ALA A 121 1.57 -14.02 1.85
N GLU A 122 1.31 -13.57 0.62
CA GLU A 122 0.44 -14.27 -0.33
C GLU A 122 0.99 -15.64 -0.76
N ASN A 123 2.31 -15.86 -0.66
CA ASN A 123 2.92 -17.14 -1.00
C ASN A 123 2.44 -18.25 -0.06
N ARG A 124 1.82 -17.89 1.07
CA ARG A 124 1.23 -18.79 2.05
C ARG A 124 -0.26 -19.06 1.81
N LEU A 125 -0.85 -18.54 0.73
CA LEU A 125 -2.24 -18.77 0.38
C LEU A 125 -2.44 -20.19 -0.16
N THR A 126 -3.56 -20.81 0.22
CA THR A 126 -4.07 -21.97 -0.49
C THR A 126 -4.69 -21.55 -1.82
N VAL A 127 -4.97 -22.52 -2.71
CA VAL A 127 -5.68 -22.26 -3.96
C VAL A 127 -7.02 -21.55 -3.72
N LEU A 128 -7.75 -21.94 -2.67
CA LEU A 128 -9.02 -21.29 -2.30
C LEU A 128 -8.79 -19.87 -1.78
N GLY A 129 -7.76 -19.65 -0.94
CA GLY A 129 -7.38 -18.33 -0.45
C GLY A 129 -7.00 -17.39 -1.59
N ALA A 130 -6.17 -17.85 -2.54
CA ALA A 130 -5.76 -17.06 -3.70
C ALA A 130 -6.95 -16.68 -4.61
N ARG A 131 -7.89 -17.61 -4.83
CA ARG A 131 -9.14 -17.32 -5.56
C ARG A 131 -10.01 -16.30 -4.83
N SER A 132 -10.13 -16.44 -3.50
CA SER A 132 -10.90 -15.52 -2.66
C SER A 132 -10.29 -14.11 -2.67
N LEU A 133 -8.96 -14.01 -2.54
CA LEU A 133 -8.24 -12.74 -2.61
C LEU A 133 -8.43 -12.07 -3.98
N ARG A 134 -8.20 -12.80 -5.08
CA ARG A 134 -8.41 -12.26 -6.43
C ARG A 134 -9.83 -11.78 -6.65
N LYS A 135 -10.83 -12.49 -6.12
CA LYS A 135 -12.23 -12.08 -6.21
C LYS A 135 -12.46 -10.77 -5.45
N ALA A 136 -11.95 -10.66 -4.22
CA ALA A 136 -12.05 -9.44 -3.43
C ALA A 136 -11.35 -8.25 -4.11
N GLU A 137 -10.14 -8.45 -4.63
CA GLU A 137 -9.40 -7.42 -5.38
C GLU A 137 -10.18 -6.97 -6.63
N ARG A 138 -10.79 -7.92 -7.35
CA ARG A 138 -11.66 -7.61 -8.51
C ARG A 138 -12.86 -6.78 -8.08
N ASP A 139 -13.62 -7.27 -7.11
CA ASP A 139 -14.88 -6.65 -6.71
C ASP A 139 -14.63 -5.22 -6.18
N GLN A 140 -13.55 -5.02 -5.41
CA GLN A 140 -13.10 -3.70 -5.00
C GLN A 140 -12.71 -2.81 -6.20
N ALA A 141 -11.88 -3.32 -7.11
CA ALA A 141 -11.44 -2.55 -8.26
C ALA A 141 -12.60 -2.09 -9.15
N TYR A 142 -13.61 -2.94 -9.35
CA TYR A 142 -14.81 -2.59 -10.11
C TYR A 142 -15.65 -1.54 -9.38
N ALA A 143 -15.82 -1.66 -8.05
CA ALA A 143 -16.52 -0.67 -7.25
C ALA A 143 -15.81 0.70 -7.25
N GLU A 144 -14.48 0.70 -7.30
CA GLU A 144 -13.62 1.88 -7.31
C GLU A 144 -13.19 2.30 -8.73
N SER A 145 -13.95 1.85 -9.74
CA SER A 145 -13.78 2.23 -11.14
C SER A 145 -15.09 2.72 -11.73
N GLU A 146 -15.00 3.31 -12.91
CA GLU A 146 -16.17 3.61 -13.72
C GLU A 146 -15.91 3.15 -15.14
N LEU A 147 -16.68 2.15 -15.57
CA LEU A 147 -16.65 1.67 -16.94
C LEU A 147 -17.42 2.67 -17.79
N LEU A 148 -16.67 3.46 -18.56
CA LEU A 148 -17.22 4.45 -19.48
C LEU A 148 -17.63 3.78 -20.79
N PHE A 149 -16.85 2.80 -21.23
CA PHE A 149 -17.14 2.00 -22.41
C PHE A 149 -16.82 0.54 -22.12
N ASP A 150 -17.73 -0.36 -22.48
CA ASP A 150 -17.54 -1.81 -22.37
C ASP A 150 -18.14 -2.49 -23.60
N ASP A 151 -17.27 -3.07 -24.41
CA ASP A 151 -17.58 -3.93 -25.54
C ASP A 151 -16.70 -5.19 -25.47
N GLU A 152 -16.95 -6.19 -26.32
CA GLU A 152 -16.27 -7.49 -26.31
C GLU A 152 -14.73 -7.36 -26.37
N HIS A 153 -14.24 -6.34 -27.06
CA HIS A 153 -12.84 -6.18 -27.42
C HIS A 153 -12.21 -4.87 -26.92
N TRP A 154 -13.04 -3.93 -26.47
CA TRP A 154 -12.62 -2.59 -26.09
C TRP A 154 -13.25 -2.19 -24.77
N LYS A 155 -12.44 -1.65 -23.86
CA LYS A 155 -12.93 -1.08 -22.60
C LYS A 155 -12.27 0.25 -22.32
N LEU A 156 -13.05 1.22 -21.87
CA LEU A 156 -12.54 2.47 -21.31
C LEU A 156 -12.97 2.57 -19.86
N VAL A 157 -11.99 2.64 -18.97
CA VAL A 157 -12.22 2.63 -17.53
C VAL A 157 -11.58 3.86 -16.89
N ARG A 158 -12.36 4.62 -16.14
CA ARG A 158 -11.86 5.69 -15.26
C ARG A 158 -11.53 5.12 -13.90
N LEU A 159 -10.30 5.34 -13.45
CA LEU A 159 -9.78 4.85 -12.17
C LEU A 159 -10.09 5.87 -11.06
N LYS A 160 -10.65 5.42 -9.94
CA LYS A 160 -10.97 6.29 -8.78
C LYS A 160 -10.10 6.00 -7.56
N SER A 161 -9.26 4.97 -7.62
CA SER A 161 -8.38 4.59 -6.51
C SER A 161 -7.12 3.87 -6.96
N GLN A 162 -6.18 3.71 -6.02
CA GLN A 162 -5.00 2.86 -6.17
C GLN A 162 -5.37 1.38 -6.42
N ALA A 163 -6.42 0.86 -5.79
CA ALA A 163 -6.81 -0.55 -5.96
C ALA A 163 -7.33 -0.81 -7.38
N ALA A 164 -8.15 0.11 -7.91
CA ALA A 164 -8.57 0.11 -9.30
C ALA A 164 -7.36 0.19 -10.26
N ALA A 165 -6.43 1.11 -10.01
CA ALA A 165 -5.25 1.27 -10.85
C ALA A 165 -4.36 0.01 -10.88
N ARG A 166 -4.17 -0.65 -9.73
CA ARG A 166 -3.47 -1.93 -9.63
C ARG A 166 -4.15 -3.04 -10.43
N TRP A 167 -5.47 -3.16 -10.31
CA TRP A 167 -6.23 -4.22 -10.99
C TRP A 167 -6.22 -4.04 -12.51
N TRP A 168 -6.63 -2.87 -13.00
CA TRP A 168 -6.75 -2.62 -14.44
C TRP A 168 -5.38 -2.52 -15.13
N GLY A 169 -4.35 -2.09 -14.41
CA GLY A 169 -2.96 -2.09 -14.87
C GLY A 169 -2.17 -3.37 -14.57
N MET A 170 -2.79 -4.44 -14.07
CA MET A 170 -2.07 -5.66 -13.68
C MET A 170 -1.29 -6.26 -14.86
N GLY A 171 0.03 -6.37 -14.76
CA GLY A 171 0.88 -6.90 -15.85
C GLY A 171 1.37 -5.83 -16.83
N THR A 172 1.17 -4.55 -16.52
CA THR A 172 1.87 -3.43 -17.18
C THR A 172 3.08 -2.98 -16.35
N ARG A 173 3.91 -2.10 -16.91
CA ARG A 173 5.06 -1.46 -16.23
C ARG A 173 4.71 -0.10 -15.60
N TRP A 174 3.42 0.25 -15.53
CA TRP A 174 3.02 1.55 -14.99
C TRP A 174 3.32 1.65 -13.50
N CYS A 175 3.95 2.76 -13.10
CA CYS A 175 4.15 3.05 -11.67
C CYS A 175 2.82 3.21 -10.89
N THR A 176 1.71 3.51 -11.59
CA THR A 176 0.35 3.61 -11.02
C THR A 176 -0.34 2.26 -10.84
N SER A 177 0.18 1.17 -11.43
CA SER A 177 -0.30 -0.20 -11.20
C SER A 177 0.61 -0.99 -10.26
N ALA A 178 1.74 -0.40 -9.85
CA ALA A 178 2.69 -1.01 -8.94
C ALA A 178 2.04 -1.37 -7.59
N ARG A 179 2.43 -2.51 -7.03
CA ARG A 179 1.94 -2.92 -5.71
C ARG A 179 2.51 -2.07 -4.58
N PHE A 180 3.78 -1.70 -4.72
CA PHE A 180 4.54 -0.89 -3.78
C PHE A 180 5.02 0.40 -4.47
N ASN A 181 5.17 1.49 -3.72
CA ASN A 181 5.57 2.81 -4.26
C ASN A 181 4.69 3.30 -5.42
N ASN A 182 3.40 2.98 -5.36
CA ASN A 182 2.43 3.31 -6.38
C ASN A 182 2.21 4.83 -6.48
N GLN A 183 2.20 5.35 -7.70
CA GLN A 183 2.08 6.79 -7.96
C GLN A 183 0.67 7.26 -8.34
N PHE A 184 -0.36 6.44 -8.18
CA PHE A 184 -1.75 6.77 -8.55
C PHE A 184 -2.18 8.15 -8.05
N GLU A 185 -1.99 8.42 -6.75
CA GLU A 185 -2.39 9.68 -6.14
C GLU A 185 -1.68 10.91 -6.74
N LEU A 186 -0.45 10.76 -7.21
CA LEU A 186 0.28 11.85 -7.86
C LEU A 186 -0.39 12.26 -9.17
N TYR A 187 -0.81 11.27 -9.97
CA TYR A 187 -1.50 11.51 -11.24
C TYR A 187 -2.95 11.95 -11.01
N ALA A 188 -3.67 11.28 -10.10
CA ALA A 188 -5.07 11.58 -9.79
C ALA A 188 -5.29 13.02 -9.30
N ARG A 189 -4.30 13.61 -8.60
CA ARG A 189 -4.32 15.03 -8.21
C ARG A 189 -4.23 16.01 -9.38
N ARG A 190 -3.64 15.61 -10.50
CA ARG A 190 -3.49 16.46 -11.70
C ARG A 190 -4.68 16.33 -12.65
N GLY A 191 -5.38 15.21 -12.60
CA GLY A 191 -6.58 14.98 -13.38
C GLY A 191 -6.96 13.50 -13.41
N PRO A 192 -8.05 13.13 -14.10
CA PRO A 192 -8.48 11.76 -14.23
C PRO A 192 -7.40 10.85 -14.83
N LEU A 193 -7.30 9.64 -14.29
CA LEU A 193 -6.47 8.57 -14.84
C LEU A 193 -7.38 7.50 -15.44
N MET A 194 -7.15 7.15 -16.70
CA MET A 194 -7.97 6.20 -17.43
C MET A 194 -7.15 5.04 -17.97
N VAL A 195 -7.79 3.89 -18.13
CA VAL A 195 -7.25 2.70 -18.79
C VAL A 195 -8.08 2.39 -20.02
N LEU A 196 -7.42 2.29 -21.16
CA LEU A 196 -7.98 1.81 -22.41
C LEU A 196 -7.48 0.39 -22.67
N MET A 197 -8.40 -0.57 -22.68
CA MET A 197 -8.13 -1.94 -23.09
C MET A 197 -8.52 -2.10 -24.56
N THR A 198 -7.64 -2.73 -25.33
CA THR A 198 -7.81 -2.99 -26.76
C THR A 198 -7.58 -4.48 -27.03
N PRO A 199 -7.87 -5.00 -28.24
CA PRO A 199 -7.56 -6.38 -28.59
C PRO A 199 -6.07 -6.76 -28.46
N SER A 200 -5.19 -5.78 -28.59
CA SER A 200 -3.74 -6.01 -28.74
C SER A 200 -2.92 -5.63 -27.51
N ASP A 201 -3.34 -4.59 -26.80
CA ASP A 201 -2.61 -4.05 -25.66
C ASP A 201 -3.52 -3.23 -24.73
N ARG A 202 -2.93 -2.75 -23.63
CA ARG A 202 -3.52 -1.81 -22.68
C ARG A 202 -2.76 -0.50 -22.67
N TYR A 203 -3.50 0.58 -22.51
CA TYR A 203 -2.96 1.93 -22.46
C TYR A 203 -3.47 2.67 -21.24
N GLN A 204 -2.64 3.55 -20.69
CA GLN A 204 -3.00 4.46 -19.62
C GLN A 204 -2.99 5.88 -20.16
N LEU A 205 -4.09 6.60 -19.93
CA LEU A 205 -4.24 8.01 -20.26
C LEU A 205 -4.28 8.82 -18.97
N ALA A 206 -3.28 9.67 -18.76
CA ALA A 206 -3.24 10.63 -17.66
C ALA A 206 -3.71 12.00 -18.16
N VAL A 207 -5.02 12.24 -18.04
CA VAL A 207 -5.72 13.38 -18.67
C VAL A 207 -5.05 14.72 -18.32
N GLY A 208 -4.73 14.96 -17.05
CA GLY A 208 -4.13 16.23 -16.60
C GLY A 208 -2.70 16.50 -17.11
N SER A 209 -2.04 15.52 -17.72
CA SER A 209 -0.72 15.68 -18.35
C SER A 209 -0.72 15.45 -19.86
N GLY A 210 -1.82 14.92 -20.42
CA GLY A 210 -1.88 14.42 -21.78
C GLY A 210 -1.02 13.17 -22.05
N GLU A 211 -0.35 12.60 -21.04
CA GLU A 211 0.48 11.41 -21.23
C GLU A 211 -0.37 10.18 -21.58
N PHE A 212 0.07 9.45 -22.61
CA PHE A 212 -0.59 8.25 -23.11
C PHE A 212 0.44 7.14 -23.29
N ARG A 213 0.43 6.15 -22.41
CA ARG A 213 1.45 5.10 -22.33
C ARG A 213 0.88 3.73 -22.62
N ASN A 214 1.62 2.89 -23.33
CA ASN A 214 1.29 1.47 -23.54
C ASN A 214 1.65 0.62 -22.30
N SER A 215 1.41 -0.69 -22.35
CA SER A 215 1.67 -1.57 -21.20
C SER A 215 3.15 -1.67 -20.80
N SER A 216 4.08 -1.34 -21.70
CA SER A 216 5.52 -1.28 -21.41
C SER A 216 5.98 0.08 -20.87
N ASP A 217 5.04 0.98 -20.58
CA ASP A 217 5.25 2.37 -20.15
C ASP A 217 5.86 3.29 -21.23
N ALA A 218 5.85 2.86 -22.49
CA ALA A 218 6.32 3.68 -23.62
C ALA A 218 5.21 4.61 -24.12
N GLN A 219 5.60 5.82 -24.53
CA GLN A 219 4.66 6.79 -25.14
C GLN A 219 4.04 6.19 -26.41
N ALA A 220 2.72 6.25 -26.50
CA ALA A 220 1.95 5.80 -27.64
C ALA A 220 1.26 6.99 -28.33
N ASN A 221 0.89 6.80 -29.59
CA ASN A 221 0.07 7.75 -30.34
C ASN A 221 -1.40 7.31 -30.25
N ILE A 222 -2.24 8.14 -29.63
CA ILE A 222 -3.64 7.81 -29.36
C ILE A 222 -4.47 7.67 -30.64
N GLU A 223 -4.20 8.48 -31.66
CA GLU A 223 -4.93 8.42 -32.94
C GLU A 223 -4.67 7.11 -33.69
N VAL A 224 -3.42 6.63 -33.63
CA VAL A 224 -3.03 5.34 -34.21
C VAL A 224 -3.73 4.20 -33.50
N VAL A 225 -3.75 4.21 -32.17
CA VAL A 225 -4.40 3.18 -31.35
C VAL A 225 -5.91 3.14 -31.61
N LEU A 226 -6.54 4.30 -31.77
CA LEU A 226 -7.99 4.40 -31.95
C LEU A 226 -8.49 4.13 -33.39
N ARG A 227 -7.60 3.88 -34.36
CA ARG A 227 -8.01 3.69 -35.77
C ARG A 227 -9.02 2.55 -35.96
N GLY A 228 -8.89 1.47 -35.18
CA GLY A 228 -9.80 0.32 -35.19
C GLY A 228 -10.90 0.38 -34.13
N ALA A 229 -11.02 1.49 -33.39
CA ALA A 229 -11.96 1.60 -32.28
C ALA A 229 -13.38 1.97 -32.76
N PRO A 230 -14.43 1.48 -32.07
CA PRO A 230 -15.81 1.90 -32.30
C PRO A 230 -15.95 3.44 -32.29
N ALA A 231 -16.82 3.98 -33.13
CA ALA A 231 -17.00 5.44 -33.25
C ALA A 231 -17.38 6.09 -31.90
N ALA A 232 -18.26 5.44 -31.13
CA ALA A 232 -18.63 5.90 -29.79
C ALA A 232 -17.42 6.05 -28.87
N LEU A 233 -16.54 5.04 -28.83
CA LEU A 233 -15.33 5.07 -28.01
C LEU A 233 -14.38 6.22 -28.43
N ARG A 234 -14.20 6.43 -29.74
CA ARG A 234 -13.38 7.55 -30.26
C ARG A 234 -13.89 8.90 -29.77
N TRP A 235 -15.21 9.11 -29.82
CA TRP A 235 -15.83 10.33 -29.30
C TRP A 235 -15.63 10.50 -27.80
N MET A 236 -15.78 9.43 -27.02
CA MET A 236 -15.59 9.49 -25.57
C MET A 236 -14.16 9.85 -25.19
N VAL A 237 -13.16 9.26 -25.86
CA VAL A 237 -11.75 9.58 -25.61
C VAL A 237 -11.42 11.03 -26.01
N ALA A 238 -11.94 11.50 -27.13
CA ALA A 238 -11.77 12.89 -27.57
C ALA A 238 -12.41 13.90 -26.59
N ASP A 239 -13.63 13.63 -26.10
CA ASP A 239 -14.30 14.47 -25.09
C ASP A 239 -13.46 14.52 -23.80
N CYS A 240 -12.92 13.38 -23.34
CA CYS A 240 -12.07 13.31 -22.16
C CYS A 240 -10.79 14.16 -22.30
N LEU A 241 -10.18 14.18 -23.48
CA LEU A 241 -8.99 15.00 -23.76
C LEU A 241 -9.32 16.49 -23.90
N SER A 242 -10.49 16.83 -24.41
CA SER A 242 -10.91 18.24 -24.59
C SER A 242 -11.25 18.97 -23.29
N ARG A 243 -11.45 18.21 -22.20
CA ARG A 243 -11.76 18.71 -20.85
C ARG A 243 -10.53 18.80 -19.94
N ALA A 244 -9.34 18.46 -20.45
CA ALA A 244 -8.06 18.60 -19.77
C ALA A 244 -7.56 20.05 -19.83
#